data_AF-A0A5S6R5V1-F1
#
_entry.id   AF-A0A5S6R5V1-F1
#
_cell.length_a   1.000
_cell.length_b   1.000
_cell.length_c   1.000
_cell.angle_alpha   90.00
_cell.angle_beta   90.00
_cell.angle_gamma   90.00
#
_symmetry.space_group_name_H-M   'P 1'
#
loop_
_entity.id
_entity.type
_entity.pdbx_description
1 polymer ?
#
loop_
_entity_poly.entity_id
_entity_poly.type
_entity_poly.pdbx_seq_one_letter_code
_entity_poly.pdbx_strand_id
1 'polypeptide(L)'
;MQDLSHQLPDEPSLHTIRRAAKELSILTLSSTVICVRSRRPKMPRSKRDKEISLTRVRKKGRAANEKLVEKVRKFVDEYEHVVLFTADNMRTTCMNEVRTHFRDDSRFLFGRNSVIAIALGRQPSEEYGKNLHKLSRSISGQCGLMFTQRSAEDIVSFFKNYSRPEYARSGNVATRTVSLAAGPLVEVPFNMEPYVRKLGLPVVLQKGVVMLERDHTVCKQGDTLTPEQAKILEIFGEKLATFRVHVLLLWCKSDGTVRSFARKKSTSKSK
;
A
#
# COMPACT_ATOMS: atom_id res chain seq x y z
N MET A 1 -55.05 51.10 28.72
CA MET A 1 -55.92 51.72 29.74
C MET A 1 -56.97 50.70 30.13
N GLN A 2 -57.23 50.61 31.43
CA GLN A 2 -58.34 49.88 32.10
C GLN A 2 -58.18 48.37 32.31
N ASP A 3 -57.38 48.05 33.33
CA ASP A 3 -57.83 47.59 34.66
C ASP A 3 -59.07 46.69 34.83
N LEU A 4 -58.91 45.83 35.85
CA LEU A 4 -59.90 45.37 36.83
C LEU A 4 -60.77 44.13 36.55
N SER A 5 -60.29 43.05 37.17
CA SER A 5 -60.96 42.32 38.27
C SER A 5 -62.18 41.43 38.00
N HIS A 6 -61.99 40.19 38.45
CA HIS A 6 -62.93 39.37 39.21
C HIS A 6 -64.34 39.12 38.67
N GLN A 7 -64.63 37.84 38.40
CA GLN A 7 -65.47 37.02 39.28
C GLN A 7 -65.35 35.54 38.85
N LEU A 8 -65.01 34.66 39.80
CA LEU A 8 -65.12 33.21 39.63
C LEU A 8 -66.55 32.80 40.04
N PRO A 9 -67.30 32.05 39.20
CA PRO A 9 -68.58 31.47 39.60
C PRO A 9 -68.39 30.14 40.36
N ASP A 10 -69.29 29.90 41.32
CA ASP A 10 -69.30 28.83 42.32
C ASP A 10 -69.35 27.39 41.75
N GLU A 11 -68.60 26.49 42.40
CA GLU A 11 -68.53 25.05 42.11
C GLU A 11 -69.84 24.31 42.50
N PRO A 12 -70.43 23.49 41.62
CA PRO A 12 -71.65 22.74 41.92
C PRO A 12 -71.39 21.53 42.83
N SER A 13 -72.32 21.28 43.75
CA SER A 13 -72.19 20.28 44.81
C SER A 13 -72.13 18.81 44.31
N LEU A 14 -71.43 17.97 45.10
CA LEU A 14 -71.06 16.56 44.86
C LEU A 14 -72.19 15.62 44.37
N HIS A 15 -73.45 15.98 44.57
CA HIS A 15 -74.59 15.17 44.13
C HIS A 15 -74.81 15.26 42.60
N THR A 16 -74.52 16.41 41.99
CA THR A 16 -74.60 16.62 40.54
C THR A 16 -73.47 15.87 39.80
N ILE A 17 -72.29 15.81 40.41
CA ILE A 17 -71.12 15.06 39.90
C ILE A 17 -71.38 13.55 39.87
N ARG A 18 -72.05 13.00 40.88
CA ARG A 18 -72.34 11.56 40.97
C ARG A 18 -73.41 11.07 39.98
N ARG A 19 -74.32 11.94 39.53
CA ARG A 19 -75.31 11.58 38.50
C ARG A 19 -74.69 11.56 37.10
N ALA A 20 -73.77 12.49 36.79
CA ALA A 20 -73.03 12.52 35.53
C ALA A 20 -72.06 11.32 35.37
N ALA A 21 -71.50 10.81 36.47
CA ALA A 21 -70.56 9.69 36.44
C ALA A 21 -71.20 8.32 36.12
N LYS A 22 -72.53 8.18 36.18
CA LYS A 22 -73.21 6.89 35.95
C LYS A 22 -73.70 6.70 34.51
N GLU A 23 -73.90 7.77 33.75
CA GLU A 23 -74.34 7.71 32.34
C GLU A 23 -73.18 7.61 31.32
N LEU A 24 -71.94 7.91 31.69
CA LEU A 24 -70.79 7.86 30.76
C LEU A 24 -70.08 6.49 30.69
N SER A 25 -70.60 5.47 31.38
CA SER A 25 -69.95 4.15 31.46
C SER A 25 -70.33 3.18 30.33
N ILE A 26 -71.21 3.57 29.41
CA ILE A 26 -71.65 2.70 28.32
C ILE A 26 -71.72 3.55 27.06
N LEU A 27 -70.59 3.70 26.35
CA LEU A 27 -70.48 3.89 24.90
C LEU A 27 -68.99 4.06 24.50
N THR A 28 -68.40 2.92 24.16
CA THR A 28 -67.72 2.68 22.86
C THR A 28 -66.39 3.38 22.50
N LEU A 29 -65.43 2.50 22.15
CA LEU A 29 -64.41 2.57 21.08
C LEU A 29 -62.97 2.99 21.43
N SER A 30 -62.12 1.95 21.44
CA SER A 30 -60.85 1.86 20.70
C SER A 30 -59.90 3.06 20.80
N SER A 31 -59.25 3.21 21.96
CA SER A 31 -58.01 3.98 22.05
C SER A 31 -56.84 3.10 21.62
N THR A 32 -56.51 3.18 20.34
CA THR A 32 -55.21 2.78 19.81
C THR A 32 -54.15 3.54 20.58
N VAL A 33 -53.34 2.84 21.40
CA VAL A 33 -52.11 3.40 21.96
C VAL A 33 -51.17 3.63 20.77
N ILE A 34 -51.24 4.81 20.17
CA ILE A 34 -50.17 5.30 19.30
C ILE A 34 -49.00 5.55 20.23
N CYS A 35 -48.18 4.52 20.43
CA CYS A 35 -46.83 4.68 20.95
C CYS A 35 -46.11 5.58 19.94
N VAL A 36 -46.01 6.87 20.25
CA VAL A 36 -45.08 7.78 19.59
C VAL A 36 -43.69 7.27 19.96
N ARG A 37 -43.20 6.28 19.20
CA ARG A 37 -41.79 5.92 19.17
C ARG A 37 -41.07 7.19 18.73
N SER A 38 -40.60 7.98 19.69
CA SER A 38 -39.67 9.05 19.39
C SER A 38 -38.52 8.40 18.62
N ARG A 39 -38.37 8.80 17.34
CA ARG A 39 -37.21 8.39 16.56
C ARG A 39 -36.01 8.99 17.27
N ARG A 40 -35.31 8.18 18.08
CA ARG A 40 -34.06 8.62 18.70
C ARG A 40 -33.18 9.16 17.57
N PRO A 41 -32.67 10.41 17.66
CA PRO A 41 -31.74 10.92 16.66
C PRO A 41 -30.59 9.93 16.57
N LYS A 42 -30.27 9.50 15.35
CA LYS A 42 -29.21 8.54 15.07
C LYS A 42 -27.91 9.14 15.61
N MET A 43 -27.44 8.64 16.75
CA MET A 43 -26.19 9.09 17.37
C MET A 43 -25.07 9.02 16.33
N PRO A 44 -24.21 10.05 16.20
CA PRO A 44 -23.04 9.97 15.34
C PRO A 44 -22.28 8.68 15.67
N ARG A 45 -21.99 7.87 14.64
CA ARG A 45 -21.17 6.66 14.83
C ARG A 45 -19.94 7.04 15.63
N SER A 46 -19.60 6.26 16.66
CA SER A 46 -18.34 6.43 17.40
C SER A 46 -17.19 6.40 16.39
N LYS A 47 -16.62 7.59 16.15
CA LYS A 47 -15.47 7.76 15.27
C LYS A 47 -14.26 7.77 16.18
N ARG A 48 -13.27 6.92 15.88
CA ARG A 48 -11.95 7.01 16.51
C ARG A 48 -11.35 8.37 16.15
N ASP A 49 -10.75 9.03 17.13
CA ASP A 49 -10.03 10.26 16.89
C ASP A 49 -8.91 10.00 15.88
N LYS A 50 -8.85 10.88 14.90
CA LYS A 50 -7.84 10.80 13.86
C LYS A 50 -6.74 11.77 14.22
N GLU A 51 -5.57 11.23 14.53
CA GLU A 51 -4.38 12.05 14.74
C GLU A 51 -4.05 12.83 13.45
N ILE A 52 -4.01 14.16 13.56
CA ILE A 52 -3.72 15.06 12.44
C ILE A 52 -2.27 15.54 12.57
N SER A 53 -1.40 15.03 11.70
CA SER A 53 -0.01 15.48 11.63
C SER A 53 0.11 16.84 10.92
N LEU A 54 0.81 17.80 11.52
CA LEU A 54 1.05 19.15 10.97
C LEU A 54 2.18 19.20 9.91
N THR A 55 2.40 18.11 9.18
CA THR A 55 3.47 18.02 8.18
C THR A 55 3.19 18.91 6.96
N ARG A 56 4.24 19.55 6.42
CA ARG A 56 4.15 20.39 5.21
C ARG A 56 3.70 19.62 3.95
N VAL A 57 3.95 18.31 3.90
CA VAL A 57 3.73 17.48 2.70
C VAL A 57 2.24 17.22 2.50
N ARG A 58 1.69 17.70 1.39
CA ARG A 58 0.30 17.44 0.97
C ARG A 58 0.21 16.21 0.06
N LYS A 59 -0.97 15.57 0.06
CA LYS A 59 -1.26 14.44 -0.82
C LYS A 59 -1.30 14.90 -2.28
N LYS A 60 -0.58 14.19 -3.16
CA LYS A 60 -0.39 14.56 -4.57
C LYS A 60 -1.63 14.37 -5.48
N GLY A 61 -2.70 13.77 -4.97
CA GLY A 61 -4.04 13.77 -5.59
C GLY A 61 -4.11 13.21 -7.01
N ARG A 62 -5.18 13.61 -7.73
CA ARG A 62 -5.44 13.24 -9.14
C ARG A 62 -4.48 13.93 -10.11
N ALA A 63 -4.16 15.20 -9.85
CA ALA A 63 -3.27 16.01 -10.69
C ALA A 63 -1.89 15.36 -10.92
N ALA A 64 -1.34 14.64 -9.94
CA ALA A 64 -0.07 13.95 -10.13
C ALA A 64 -0.17 12.72 -11.06
N ASN A 65 -1.33 12.07 -11.13
CA ASN A 65 -1.55 10.97 -12.06
C ASN A 65 -1.70 11.49 -13.50
N GLU A 66 -2.38 12.63 -13.69
CA GLU A 66 -2.49 13.30 -15.00
C GLU A 66 -1.11 13.73 -15.50
N LYS A 67 -0.30 14.36 -14.64
CA LYS A 67 1.10 14.68 -14.95
C LYS A 67 1.94 13.44 -15.29
N LEU A 68 1.65 12.28 -14.69
CA LEU A 68 2.33 11.03 -15.03
C LEU A 68 1.93 10.54 -16.42
N VAL A 69 0.64 10.61 -16.78
CA VAL A 69 0.15 10.25 -18.12
C VAL A 69 0.79 11.13 -19.19
N GLU A 70 0.83 12.44 -18.97
CA GLU A 70 1.49 13.40 -19.87
C GLU A 70 2.98 13.07 -20.05
N LYS A 71 3.69 12.76 -18.95
CA LYS A 71 5.10 12.37 -19.02
C LYS A 71 5.33 11.09 -19.81
N VAL A 72 4.47 10.09 -19.63
CA VAL A 72 4.57 8.84 -20.40
C VAL A 72 4.41 9.12 -21.89
N ARG A 73 3.38 9.88 -22.29
CA ARG A 73 3.16 10.22 -23.71
C ARG A 73 4.33 11.00 -24.30
N LYS A 74 4.84 12.01 -23.59
CA LYS A 74 6.03 12.77 -24.00
C LYS A 74 7.25 11.87 -24.26
N PHE A 75 7.50 10.87 -23.40
CA PHE A 75 8.62 9.96 -23.61
C PHE A 75 8.36 8.90 -24.69
N VAL A 76 7.10 8.54 -24.96
CA VAL A 76 6.78 7.71 -26.14
C VAL A 76 7.10 8.49 -27.43
N ASP A 77 6.93 9.82 -27.42
CA ASP A 77 7.27 10.66 -28.57
C ASP A 77 8.79 10.87 -28.73
N GLU A 78 9.51 11.08 -27.62
CA GLU A 78 10.94 11.41 -27.62
C GLU A 78 11.88 10.22 -27.90
N TYR A 79 11.51 9.02 -27.46
CA TYR A 79 12.37 7.83 -27.53
C TYR A 79 11.89 6.82 -28.58
N GLU A 80 12.81 6.09 -29.19
CA GLU A 80 12.48 5.08 -30.21
C GLU A 80 11.97 3.77 -29.59
N HIS A 81 12.49 3.39 -28.42
CA HIS A 81 12.14 2.13 -27.78
C HIS A 81 11.48 2.33 -26.41
N VAL A 82 10.44 1.53 -26.17
CA VAL A 82 9.76 1.44 -24.88
C VAL A 82 9.89 0.02 -24.34
N VAL A 83 10.54 -0.10 -23.19
CA VAL A 83 10.83 -1.37 -22.54
C VAL A 83 9.98 -1.51 -21.28
N LEU A 84 9.20 -2.59 -21.22
CA LEU A 84 8.53 -3.03 -20.00
C LEU A 84 9.45 -3.99 -19.26
N PHE A 85 9.80 -3.64 -18.04
CA PHE A 85 10.62 -4.50 -17.18
C PHE A 85 9.93 -4.75 -15.84
N THR A 86 10.35 -5.82 -15.19
CA THR A 86 10.06 -6.11 -13.77
C THR A 86 11.37 -6.20 -13.01
N ALA A 87 11.35 -5.94 -11.71
CA ALA A 87 12.54 -5.95 -10.89
C ALA A 87 12.28 -6.73 -9.60
N ASP A 88 13.17 -7.66 -9.30
CA ASP A 88 13.14 -8.46 -8.08
C ASP A 88 13.94 -7.75 -6.99
N ASN A 89 13.42 -7.75 -5.75
CA ASN A 89 14.07 -7.15 -4.58
C ASN A 89 14.52 -5.69 -4.78
N MET A 90 13.70 -4.87 -5.44
CA MET A 90 14.05 -3.48 -5.74
C MET A 90 14.21 -2.62 -4.47
N ARG A 91 15.33 -1.90 -4.41
CA ARG A 91 15.60 -0.78 -3.50
C ARG A 91 15.92 0.49 -4.29
N THR A 92 15.71 1.64 -3.65
CA THR A 92 15.95 2.95 -4.27
C THR A 92 17.43 3.13 -4.63
N THR A 93 18.34 2.63 -3.80
CA THR A 93 19.80 2.66 -4.02
C THR A 93 20.20 1.95 -5.30
N CYS A 94 19.89 0.66 -5.43
CA CYS A 94 20.24 -0.14 -6.60
C CYS A 94 19.61 0.40 -7.89
N MET A 95 18.36 0.86 -7.83
CA MET A 95 17.69 1.43 -8.99
C MET A 95 18.29 2.80 -9.37
N ASN A 96 18.79 3.57 -8.42
CA ASN A 96 19.47 4.83 -8.71
C ASN A 96 20.82 4.59 -9.40
N GLU A 97 21.56 3.55 -9.05
CA GLU A 97 22.77 3.15 -9.78
C GLU A 97 22.46 2.85 -11.26
N VAL A 98 21.40 2.06 -11.51
CA VAL A 98 20.93 1.78 -12.87
C VAL A 98 20.50 3.05 -13.60
N ARG A 99 19.78 3.96 -12.94
CA ARG A 99 19.38 5.24 -13.53
C ARG A 99 20.57 6.13 -13.87
N THR A 100 21.61 6.14 -13.04
CA THR A 100 22.84 6.89 -13.30
C THR A 100 23.58 6.31 -14.50
N HIS A 101 23.64 4.99 -14.63
CA HIS A 101 24.28 4.33 -15.77
C HIS A 101 23.63 4.68 -17.12
N PHE A 102 22.30 4.82 -17.16
CA PHE A 102 21.57 5.18 -18.39
C PHE A 102 21.07 6.64 -18.39
N ARG A 103 21.76 7.53 -17.69
CA ARG A 103 21.29 8.92 -17.54
C ARG A 103 21.26 9.68 -18.86
N ASP A 104 22.11 9.35 -19.81
CA ASP A 104 22.20 10.12 -21.05
C ASP A 104 21.21 9.61 -22.09
N ASP A 105 21.08 8.28 -22.22
CA ASP A 105 20.31 7.66 -23.30
C ASP A 105 18.91 7.18 -22.90
N SER A 106 18.55 7.21 -21.62
CA SER A 106 17.30 6.58 -21.16
C SER A 106 16.62 7.26 -19.98
N ARG A 107 15.30 7.02 -19.88
CA ARG A 107 14.45 7.52 -18.80
C ARG A 107 13.65 6.36 -18.20
N PHE A 108 13.71 6.23 -16.88
CA PHE A 108 12.93 5.24 -16.15
C PHE A 108 11.70 5.90 -15.52
N LEU A 109 10.52 5.31 -15.75
CA LEU A 109 9.28 5.71 -15.11
C LEU A 109 8.71 4.56 -14.27
N PHE A 110 8.36 4.91 -13.04
CA PHE A 110 7.59 4.06 -12.13
C PHE A 110 6.33 4.81 -11.72
N GLY A 111 5.23 4.09 -11.63
CA GLY A 111 3.95 4.65 -11.28
C GLY A 111 2.93 3.56 -11.05
N ARG A 112 1.69 3.97 -10.76
CA ARG A 112 0.60 3.00 -10.61
C ARG A 112 0.33 2.33 -11.95
N ASN A 113 0.41 1.01 -12.00
CA ASN A 113 0.20 0.20 -13.21
C ASN A 113 -1.07 0.59 -13.98
N SER A 114 -2.18 0.81 -13.26
CA SER A 114 -3.45 1.22 -13.88
C SER A 114 -3.35 2.56 -14.63
N VAL A 115 -2.56 3.51 -14.14
CA VAL A 115 -2.40 4.84 -14.76
C VAL A 115 -1.49 4.73 -15.98
N ILE A 116 -0.41 3.95 -15.87
CA ILE A 116 0.49 3.69 -16.98
C ILE A 116 -0.24 2.95 -18.12
N ALA A 117 -1.07 1.96 -17.79
CA ALA A 117 -1.86 1.23 -18.78
C ALA A 117 -2.87 2.14 -19.51
N ILE A 118 -3.42 3.16 -18.85
CA ILE A 118 -4.27 4.18 -19.49
C ILE A 118 -3.44 5.09 -20.39
N ALA A 119 -2.22 5.45 -19.96
CA ALA A 119 -1.35 6.33 -20.76
C ALA A 119 -0.95 5.70 -22.10
N LEU A 120 -0.70 4.39 -22.12
CA LEU A 120 -0.35 3.62 -23.32
C LEU A 120 -1.59 3.22 -24.16
N GLY A 121 -2.75 3.08 -23.53
CA GLY A 121 -3.99 2.58 -24.12
C GLY A 121 -4.26 1.12 -23.74
N ARG A 122 -5.49 0.81 -23.28
CA ARG A 122 -5.90 -0.54 -22.86
C ARG A 122 -6.45 -1.36 -24.01
N GLN A 123 -7.19 -0.69 -24.89
CA GLN A 123 -7.80 -1.27 -26.06
C GLN A 123 -7.07 -0.79 -27.32
N PRO A 124 -7.17 -1.52 -28.44
CA PRO A 124 -6.63 -1.06 -29.71
C PRO A 124 -7.23 0.27 -30.20
N SER A 125 -8.46 0.61 -29.78
CA SER A 125 -9.14 1.87 -30.12
C SER A 125 -8.59 3.09 -29.35
N GLU A 126 -8.01 2.86 -28.17
CA GLU A 126 -7.49 3.91 -27.27
C GLU A 126 -5.96 3.96 -27.28
N GLU A 127 -5.31 3.24 -28.20
CA GLU A 127 -3.86 3.15 -28.22
C GLU A 127 -3.21 4.44 -28.72
N TYR A 128 -2.17 4.88 -28.01
CA TYR A 128 -1.44 6.09 -28.40
C TYR A 128 -0.51 5.84 -29.59
N GLY A 129 0.03 4.62 -29.69
CA GLY A 129 0.87 4.17 -30.78
C GLY A 129 0.50 2.76 -31.21
N LYS A 130 0.90 2.40 -32.44
CA LYS A 130 0.57 1.11 -33.04
C LYS A 130 1.01 -0.06 -32.15
N ASN A 131 0.07 -0.95 -31.82
CA ASN A 131 0.28 -2.13 -30.97
C ASN A 131 0.71 -1.86 -29.51
N LEU A 132 0.61 -0.63 -29.01
CA LEU A 132 1.07 -0.28 -27.67
C LEU A 132 0.20 -0.91 -26.57
N HIS A 133 -1.05 -1.26 -26.89
CA HIS A 133 -1.96 -1.99 -26.01
C HIS A 133 -1.44 -3.38 -25.59
N LYS A 134 -0.53 -3.98 -26.36
CA LYS A 134 0.10 -5.28 -26.01
C LYS A 134 1.03 -5.15 -24.80
N LEU A 135 1.72 -4.01 -24.68
CA LEU A 135 2.52 -3.69 -23.49
C LEU A 135 1.61 -3.51 -22.29
N SER A 136 0.54 -2.72 -22.42
CA SER A 136 -0.35 -2.39 -21.30
C SER A 136 -1.02 -3.62 -20.69
N ARG A 137 -1.44 -4.60 -21.51
CA ARG A 137 -2.00 -5.88 -21.06
C ARG A 137 -1.02 -6.73 -20.25
N SER A 138 0.28 -6.55 -20.49
CA SER A 138 1.34 -7.33 -19.84
C SER A 138 1.81 -6.73 -18.51
N ILE A 139 1.44 -5.49 -18.21
CA ILE A 139 1.78 -4.79 -16.96
C ILE A 139 1.06 -5.46 -15.78
N SER A 140 1.82 -6.04 -14.85
CA SER A 140 1.26 -6.56 -13.59
C SER A 140 2.33 -6.71 -12.52
N GLY A 141 1.96 -6.56 -11.25
CA GLY A 141 2.93 -6.64 -10.16
C GLY A 141 3.85 -5.43 -10.14
N GLN A 142 5.11 -5.62 -9.76
CA GLN A 142 6.11 -4.56 -9.75
C GLN A 142 6.74 -4.40 -11.13
N CYS A 143 6.15 -3.53 -11.95
CA CYS A 143 6.64 -3.20 -13.28
C CYS A 143 7.06 -1.73 -13.37
N GLY A 144 8.03 -1.46 -14.24
CA GLY A 144 8.45 -0.13 -14.65
C GLY A 144 8.54 -0.03 -16.17
N LEU A 145 8.53 1.20 -16.66
CA LEU A 145 8.83 1.50 -18.07
C LEU A 145 10.21 2.14 -18.16
N MET A 146 10.97 1.73 -19.16
CA MET A 146 12.22 2.37 -19.57
C MET A 146 12.04 2.84 -21.01
N PHE A 147 12.34 4.12 -21.24
CA PHE A 147 12.35 4.76 -22.55
C PHE A 147 13.80 4.96 -22.95
N THR A 148 14.18 4.58 -24.16
CA THR A 148 15.59 4.51 -24.55
C THR A 148 15.78 4.64 -26.05
N GLN A 149 16.90 5.25 -26.46
CA GLN A 149 17.39 5.24 -27.83
C GLN A 149 18.38 4.10 -28.11
N ARG A 150 18.80 3.31 -27.10
CA ARG A 150 19.75 2.21 -27.29
C ARG A 150 19.10 0.99 -27.93
N SER A 151 19.91 0.17 -28.60
CA SER A 151 19.44 -1.06 -29.23
C SER A 151 18.85 -2.04 -28.22
N ALA A 152 17.89 -2.84 -28.69
CA ALA A 152 17.25 -3.88 -27.89
C ALA A 152 18.24 -4.89 -27.29
N GLU A 153 19.28 -5.23 -28.05
CA GLU A 153 20.25 -6.26 -27.70
C GLU A 153 21.19 -5.79 -26.59
N ASP A 154 21.61 -4.53 -26.63
CA ASP A 154 22.45 -3.91 -25.60
C ASP A 154 21.72 -3.85 -24.25
N ILE A 155 20.43 -3.53 -24.28
CA ILE A 155 19.61 -3.44 -23.07
C ILE A 155 19.45 -4.83 -22.43
N VAL A 156 19.13 -5.82 -23.26
CA VAL A 156 18.91 -7.20 -22.79
C VAL A 156 20.21 -7.80 -22.28
N SER A 157 21.34 -7.58 -22.96
CA SER A 157 22.65 -8.08 -22.52
C SER A 157 23.08 -7.42 -21.21
N PHE A 158 22.91 -6.10 -21.07
CA PHE A 158 23.20 -5.38 -19.83
C PHE A 158 22.41 -5.93 -18.65
N PHE A 159 21.08 -6.04 -18.77
CA PHE A 159 20.24 -6.50 -17.65
C PHE A 159 20.39 -7.98 -17.33
N LYS A 160 20.84 -8.81 -18.28
CA LYS A 160 21.21 -10.21 -18.01
C LYS A 160 22.45 -10.32 -17.11
N ASN A 161 23.44 -9.46 -17.34
CA ASN A 161 24.72 -9.48 -16.62
C ASN A 161 24.66 -8.70 -15.31
N TYR A 162 23.78 -7.70 -15.22
CA TYR A 162 23.65 -6.85 -14.03
C TYR A 162 22.91 -7.55 -12.90
N SER A 163 23.60 -7.77 -11.78
CA SER A 163 22.99 -8.21 -10.53
C SER A 163 23.70 -7.60 -9.33
N ARG A 164 22.95 -7.37 -8.24
CA ARG A 164 23.50 -6.81 -6.99
C ARG A 164 23.00 -7.59 -5.78
N PRO A 165 23.85 -7.89 -4.78
CA PRO A 165 23.40 -8.49 -3.52
C PRO A 165 22.62 -7.45 -2.69
N GLU A 166 21.53 -7.88 -2.08
CA GLU A 166 20.59 -7.04 -1.34
C GLU A 166 20.06 -7.77 -0.09
N TYR A 167 19.54 -7.01 0.87
CA TYR A 167 18.92 -7.58 2.06
C TYR A 167 17.62 -8.31 1.72
N ALA A 168 17.48 -9.50 2.26
CA ALA A 168 16.26 -10.28 2.10
C ALA A 168 15.10 -9.66 2.88
N ARG A 169 13.87 -9.89 2.40
CA ARG A 169 12.64 -9.45 3.05
C ARG A 169 11.83 -10.65 3.50
N SER A 170 10.79 -10.38 4.28
CA SER A 170 9.79 -11.40 4.61
C SER A 170 9.25 -12.06 3.34
N GLY A 171 9.17 -13.39 3.33
CA GLY A 171 8.72 -14.17 2.19
C GLY A 171 9.82 -14.53 1.18
N ASN A 172 11.04 -13.99 1.30
CA ASN A 172 12.17 -14.47 0.51
C ASN A 172 12.66 -15.82 1.04
N VAL A 173 13.16 -16.65 0.14
CA VAL A 173 13.81 -17.93 0.49
C VAL A 173 15.29 -17.67 0.82
N ALA A 174 15.76 -18.21 1.94
CA ALA A 174 17.14 -18.10 2.38
C ALA A 174 18.08 -18.88 1.46
N THR A 175 19.09 -18.21 0.91
CA THR A 175 20.07 -18.79 -0.03
C THR A 175 21.15 -19.62 0.68
N ARG A 176 21.44 -19.28 1.94
CA ARG A 176 22.38 -20.00 2.82
C ARG A 176 21.88 -19.97 4.27
N THR A 177 22.37 -20.89 5.08
CA THR A 177 22.14 -20.91 6.53
C THR A 177 22.95 -19.79 7.19
N VAL A 178 22.32 -19.05 8.12
CA VAL A 178 22.97 -18.01 8.91
C VAL A 178 22.76 -18.30 10.39
N SER A 179 23.87 -18.46 11.12
CA SER A 179 23.92 -18.69 12.55
C SER A 179 24.84 -17.67 13.22
N LEU A 180 24.39 -17.13 14.35
CA LEU A 180 25.15 -16.20 15.19
C LEU A 180 25.73 -16.99 16.36
N ALA A 181 27.03 -16.84 16.61
CA ALA A 181 27.71 -17.44 17.75
C ALA A 181 27.46 -16.62 19.03
N ALA A 182 27.46 -17.29 20.18
CA ALA A 182 27.40 -16.65 21.49
C ALA A 182 28.61 -15.72 21.67
N GLY A 183 28.38 -14.54 22.23
CA GLY A 183 29.43 -13.53 22.41
C GLY A 183 28.96 -12.08 22.25
N PRO A 184 29.90 -11.12 22.26
CA PRO A 184 29.60 -9.70 22.10
C PRO A 184 29.14 -9.39 20.68
N LEU A 185 27.98 -8.72 20.56
CA LEU A 185 27.44 -8.22 19.30
C LEU A 185 27.87 -6.76 19.10
N VAL A 186 28.99 -6.56 18.40
CA VAL A 186 29.58 -5.22 18.18
C VAL A 186 28.73 -4.39 17.21
N GLU A 187 27.98 -5.05 16.33
CA GLU A 187 27.12 -4.41 15.34
C GLU A 187 25.88 -3.76 15.97
N VAL A 188 25.52 -4.17 17.20
CA VAL A 188 24.29 -3.73 17.88
C VAL A 188 24.62 -2.73 18.99
N PRO A 189 24.28 -1.44 18.83
CA PRO A 189 24.38 -0.46 19.91
C PRO A 189 23.42 -0.80 21.06
N PHE A 190 23.80 -0.39 22.27
CA PHE A 190 23.06 -0.67 23.51
C PHE A 190 21.59 -0.22 23.48
N ASN A 191 21.26 0.85 22.74
CA ASN A 191 19.89 1.36 22.63
C ASN A 191 18.97 0.44 21.80
N MET A 192 19.53 -0.41 20.94
CA MET A 192 18.79 -1.35 20.12
C MET A 192 18.59 -2.71 20.79
N GLU A 193 19.22 -2.96 21.94
CA GLU A 193 19.06 -4.18 22.74
C GLU A 193 17.58 -4.59 22.90
N PRO A 194 16.66 -3.75 23.43
CA PRO A 194 15.27 -4.15 23.62
C PRO A 194 14.55 -4.45 22.30
N TYR A 195 14.96 -3.79 21.21
CA TYR A 195 14.43 -4.06 19.88
C TYR A 195 14.88 -5.42 19.36
N VAL A 196 16.16 -5.75 19.53
CA VAL A 196 16.75 -7.03 19.13
C VAL A 196 16.18 -8.20 19.95
N ARG A 197 15.96 -8.00 21.26
CA ARG A 197 15.25 -8.97 22.11
C ARG A 197 13.83 -9.21 21.60
N LYS A 198 13.11 -8.17 21.18
CA LYS A 198 11.77 -8.28 20.60
C LYS A 198 11.76 -9.04 19.25
N LEU A 199 12.85 -9.01 18.49
CA LEU A 199 13.00 -9.79 17.27
C LEU A 199 13.28 -11.28 17.53
N GLY A 200 13.44 -11.69 18.80
CA GLY A 200 13.61 -13.09 19.20
C GLY A 200 15.05 -13.52 19.46
N LEU A 201 16.03 -12.59 19.46
CA LEU A 201 17.40 -12.92 19.83
C LEU A 201 17.58 -12.98 21.36
N PRO A 202 18.20 -14.04 21.91
CA PRO A 202 18.50 -14.15 23.34
C PRO A 202 19.70 -13.28 23.71
N VAL A 203 19.46 -11.98 23.95
CA VAL A 203 20.50 -10.99 24.26
C VAL A 203 20.39 -10.44 25.69
N VAL A 204 21.55 -10.19 26.28
CA VAL A 204 21.73 -9.56 27.60
C VAL A 204 22.71 -8.41 27.49
N LEU A 205 22.43 -7.32 28.19
CA LEU A 205 23.33 -6.20 28.32
C LEU A 205 24.34 -6.49 29.44
N GLN A 206 25.62 -6.67 29.11
CA GLN A 206 26.70 -6.83 30.08
C GLN A 206 27.67 -5.66 29.97
N LYS A 207 27.84 -4.89 31.04
CA LYS A 207 28.77 -3.74 31.10
C LYS A 207 28.63 -2.76 29.91
N GLY A 208 27.39 -2.55 29.43
CA GLY A 208 27.09 -1.65 28.30
C GLY A 208 27.27 -2.26 26.91
N VAL A 209 27.71 -3.52 26.80
CA VAL A 209 27.83 -4.26 25.54
C VAL A 209 26.70 -5.28 25.44
N VAL A 210 26.07 -5.38 24.26
CA VAL A 210 25.02 -6.37 23.99
C VAL A 210 25.70 -7.72 23.73
N MET A 211 25.41 -8.71 24.55
CA MET A 211 25.95 -10.07 24.46
C MET A 211 24.84 -11.04 24.05
N LEU A 212 25.12 -11.94 23.11
CA LEU A 212 24.26 -13.08 22.81
C LEU A 212 24.55 -14.21 23.82
N GLU A 213 23.54 -14.67 24.55
CA GLU A 213 23.70 -15.69 25.61
C GLU A 213 24.09 -17.07 25.07
N ARG A 214 23.56 -17.43 23.90
CA ARG A 214 23.70 -18.75 23.29
C ARG A 214 23.67 -18.64 21.78
N ASP A 215 24.30 -19.60 21.10
CA ASP A 215 24.27 -19.69 19.65
C ASP A 215 22.83 -19.70 19.14
N HIS A 216 22.56 -18.87 18.14
CA HIS A 216 21.22 -18.72 17.58
C HIS A 216 21.26 -18.85 16.05
N THR A 217 20.57 -19.85 15.53
CA THR A 217 20.39 -20.01 14.08
C THR A 217 19.22 -19.15 13.62
N VAL A 218 19.51 -18.13 12.82
CA VAL A 218 18.49 -17.18 12.32
C VAL A 218 17.64 -17.84 11.24
N CYS A 219 18.28 -18.48 10.26
CA CYS A 219 17.59 -19.17 9.16
C CYS A 219 18.44 -20.31 8.60
N LYS A 220 17.79 -21.35 8.06
CA LYS A 220 18.45 -22.41 7.29
C LYS A 220 18.25 -22.18 5.81
N GLN A 221 19.17 -22.72 5.00
CA GLN A 221 19.05 -22.69 3.55
C GLN A 221 17.73 -23.33 3.10
N GLY A 222 16.99 -22.63 2.22
CA GLY A 222 15.71 -23.08 1.70
C GLY A 222 14.48 -22.64 2.51
N ASP A 223 14.68 -22.12 3.73
CA ASP A 223 13.56 -21.65 4.56
C ASP A 223 13.01 -20.31 4.05
N THR A 224 11.70 -20.10 4.20
CA THR A 224 11.06 -18.81 3.92
C THR A 224 11.20 -17.89 5.12
N LEU A 225 11.82 -16.73 4.90
CA LEU A 225 12.15 -15.79 5.98
C LEU A 225 10.91 -15.12 6.57
N THR A 226 10.84 -15.11 7.91
CA THR A 226 9.88 -14.31 8.68
C THR A 226 10.31 -12.82 8.70
N PRO A 227 9.40 -11.88 9.01
CA PRO A 227 9.77 -10.46 9.10
C PRO A 227 10.83 -10.18 10.17
N GLU A 228 10.83 -10.95 11.26
CA GLU A 228 11.80 -10.84 12.35
C GLU A 228 13.20 -11.30 11.90
N GLN A 229 13.27 -12.48 11.27
CA GLN A 229 14.52 -13.02 10.71
C GLN A 229 15.11 -12.09 9.65
N ALA A 230 14.30 -11.59 8.73
CA ALA A 230 14.76 -10.64 7.70
C ALA A 230 15.35 -9.37 8.31
N LYS A 231 14.80 -8.90 9.45
CA LYS A 231 15.28 -7.71 10.14
C LYS A 231 16.59 -7.96 10.89
N ILE A 232 16.72 -9.13 11.51
CA ILE A 232 17.98 -9.58 12.10
C ILE A 232 19.07 -9.59 11.02
N LEU A 233 18.82 -10.22 9.88
CA LEU A 233 19.77 -10.25 8.76
C LEU A 233 20.16 -8.85 8.27
N GLU A 234 19.22 -7.89 8.23
CA GLU A 234 19.51 -6.49 7.85
C GLU A 234 20.43 -5.80 8.87
N ILE A 235 20.26 -6.06 10.17
CA ILE A 235 21.12 -5.51 11.24
C ILE A 235 22.55 -6.05 11.13
N PHE A 236 22.69 -7.36 10.88
CA PHE A 236 23.99 -8.03 10.76
C PHE A 236 24.63 -7.89 9.37
N GLY A 237 24.04 -7.08 8.47
CA GLY A 237 24.63 -6.84 7.15
C GLY A 237 24.52 -8.01 6.16
N GLU A 238 23.67 -8.99 6.45
CA GLU A 238 23.57 -10.23 5.69
C GLU A 238 22.65 -10.13 4.46
N LYS A 239 23.26 -10.13 3.28
CA LYS A 239 22.59 -9.94 1.98
C LYS A 239 22.26 -11.27 1.30
N LEU A 240 21.15 -11.87 1.71
CA LEU A 240 20.70 -13.17 1.19
C LEU A 240 19.87 -13.08 -0.11
N ALA A 241 19.44 -11.88 -0.51
CA ALA A 241 18.66 -11.66 -1.71
C ALA A 241 19.52 -11.07 -2.84
N THR A 242 19.07 -11.25 -4.09
CA THR A 242 19.70 -10.63 -5.25
C THR A 242 18.71 -9.70 -5.93
N PHE A 243 19.14 -8.47 -6.20
CA PHE A 243 18.48 -7.53 -7.07
C PHE A 243 18.76 -7.91 -8.53
N ARG A 244 17.69 -8.12 -9.30
CA ARG A 244 17.75 -8.40 -10.74
C ARG A 244 16.64 -7.65 -11.46
N VAL A 245 16.93 -7.17 -12.66
CA VAL A 245 15.95 -6.55 -13.54
C VAL A 245 15.70 -7.48 -14.72
N HIS A 246 14.43 -7.80 -14.95
CA HIS A 246 13.99 -8.68 -16.02
C HIS A 246 13.25 -7.86 -17.08
N VAL A 247 13.79 -7.84 -18.29
CA VAL A 247 13.14 -7.26 -19.47
C VAL A 247 12.03 -8.19 -19.94
N LEU A 248 10.78 -7.72 -19.93
CA LEU A 248 9.61 -8.52 -20.32
C LEU A 248 9.32 -8.35 -21.81
N LEU A 249 9.09 -7.10 -22.22
CA LEU A 249 8.69 -6.73 -23.57
C LEU A 249 9.43 -5.47 -24.00
N LEU A 250 9.69 -5.36 -25.29
CA LEU A 250 10.21 -4.17 -25.93
C LEU A 250 9.30 -3.80 -27.10
N TRP A 251 8.93 -2.55 -27.19
CA TRP A 251 8.21 -1.97 -28.32
C TRP A 251 9.11 -1.00 -29.06
N CYS A 252 9.06 -1.07 -30.38
CA CYS A 252 9.79 -0.17 -31.27
C CYS A 252 8.81 0.80 -31.95
N LYS A 253 9.15 2.09 -31.95
CA LYS A 253 8.32 3.15 -32.53
C LYS A 253 8.25 3.09 -34.05
N SER A 254 9.37 2.79 -34.72
CA SER A 254 9.47 2.75 -36.19
C SER A 254 8.55 1.69 -36.81
N ASP A 255 8.63 0.45 -36.32
CA ASP A 255 7.84 -0.66 -36.88
C ASP A 255 6.50 -0.89 -36.16
N GLY A 256 6.33 -0.35 -34.94
CA GLY A 256 5.23 -0.70 -34.04
C GLY A 256 5.25 -2.18 -33.64
N THR A 257 6.42 -2.81 -33.68
CA THR A 257 6.61 -4.23 -33.33
C THR A 257 6.86 -4.40 -31.84
N VAL A 258 6.38 -5.52 -31.28
CA VAL A 258 6.59 -5.88 -29.88
C VAL A 258 7.38 -7.17 -29.82
N ARG A 259 8.57 -7.12 -29.24
CA ARG A 259 9.44 -8.28 -28.99
C ARG A 259 9.30 -8.72 -27.53
N SER A 260 9.16 -10.02 -27.29
CA SER A 260 9.10 -10.59 -25.95
C SER A 260 10.42 -11.29 -25.59
N PHE A 261 10.92 -11.05 -24.38
CA PHE A 261 12.23 -11.56 -23.95
C PHE A 261 12.17 -12.48 -22.73
N ALA A 262 11.20 -12.29 -21.83
CA ALA A 262 11.06 -13.11 -20.64
C ALA A 262 9.65 -13.67 -20.48
N ARG A 263 9.58 -14.95 -20.11
CA ARG A 263 8.33 -15.61 -19.71
C ARG A 263 8.01 -15.17 -18.28
N LYS A 264 6.82 -14.59 -18.11
CA LYS A 264 6.28 -14.19 -16.82
C LYS A 264 6.32 -15.39 -15.86
N LYS A 265 7.05 -15.32 -14.74
CA LYS A 265 6.86 -16.30 -13.66
C LYS A 265 5.42 -16.12 -13.17
N SER A 266 4.61 -17.16 -13.26
CA SER A 266 3.26 -17.18 -12.72
C SER A 266 3.36 -16.92 -11.22
N THR A 267 2.98 -15.73 -10.76
CA THR A 267 2.81 -15.46 -9.34
C THR A 267 1.67 -16.35 -8.86
N SER A 268 2.00 -17.47 -8.23
CA SER A 268 1.06 -18.23 -7.39
C SER A 268 0.60 -17.29 -6.29
N LYS A 269 -0.65 -16.84 -6.36
CA LYS A 269 -1.33 -16.20 -5.22
C LYS A 269 -1.39 -17.24 -4.11
N SER A 270 -0.50 -17.16 -3.14
CA SER A 270 -0.73 -17.75 -1.83
C SER A 270 -1.88 -16.97 -1.21
N LYS A 271 -2.96 -17.71 -0.95
CA LYS A 271 -4.25 -17.23 -0.45
C LYS A 271 -4.13 -16.75 0.99
#